data_AF-A0A7V2SCA5-F1
#
_entry.id   AF-A0A7V2SCA5-F1
#
_cell.length_a   1.000
_cell.length_b   1.000
_cell.length_c   1.000
_cell.angle_alpha   90.00
_cell.angle_beta   90.00
_cell.angle_gamma   90.00
#
_symmetry.space_group_name_H-M   'P 1'
#
loop_
_entity.id
_entity.type
_entity.pdbx_description
1 polymer ?
#
loop_
_entity_poly.entity_id
_entity_poly.type
_entity_poly.pdbx_seq_one_letter_code
_entity_poly.pdbx_strand_id
1 'polypeptide(L)'
;MDIMLDSAANKLSEEVTLNDCLEKYHNRVVRDLIWCIASPTIMAVDRICRHPEDSLLLNWVIQAEEKLARLDENPLPLINFISRTKTNRLGEKFERFWHFWLSECQGKKVVAADYQVQLKDRTLGA
;
A
#
# COMPACT_ATOMS: atom_id res chain seq x y z
N MET A 1 -52.74 2.43 -1.31
CA MET A 1 -51.76 2.80 -2.35
C MET A 1 -50.58 3.41 -1.61
N ASP A 2 -49.65 2.56 -1.18
CA ASP A 2 -48.41 2.24 -1.91
C ASP A 2 -47.48 3.47 -1.91
N ILE A 3 -46.26 3.46 -1.36
CA ILE A 3 -45.31 2.35 -1.21
C ILE A 3 -44.46 2.56 0.05
N MET A 4 -44.18 1.45 0.74
CA MET A 4 -43.07 1.26 1.67
C MET A 4 -41.77 1.08 0.86
N LEU A 5 -41.01 2.15 0.59
CA LEU A 5 -39.66 2.17 0.01
C LEU A 5 -39.05 3.53 0.41
N ASP A 6 -37.92 3.69 1.08
CA ASP A 6 -36.84 2.76 1.30
C ASP A 6 -36.03 3.20 2.52
N SER A 7 -36.29 2.57 3.67
CA SER A 7 -35.40 2.58 4.83
C SER A 7 -34.05 1.90 4.51
N ALA A 8 -33.86 1.38 3.28
CA ALA A 8 -32.57 0.92 2.75
C ALA A 8 -31.68 2.04 2.17
N ALA A 9 -32.11 3.31 2.16
CA ALA A 9 -31.19 4.42 1.87
C ALA A 9 -30.12 4.60 2.98
N ASN A 10 -30.33 4.00 4.15
CA ASN A 10 -29.39 3.97 5.27
C ASN A 10 -28.52 2.69 5.27
N LYS A 11 -28.34 2.05 4.11
CA LYS A 11 -27.58 0.80 3.96
C LYS A 11 -26.71 0.77 2.69
N LEU A 12 -26.15 1.92 2.33
CA LEU A 12 -25.22 2.09 1.22
C LEU A 12 -23.80 2.23 1.80
N SER A 13 -23.08 1.11 1.76
CA SER A 13 -21.62 0.95 1.91
C SER A 13 -20.96 1.67 3.08
N GLU A 14 -20.71 0.94 4.18
CA GLU A 14 -19.54 1.23 5.00
C GLU A 14 -18.31 1.13 4.09
N GLU A 15 -17.84 2.27 3.60
CA GLU A 15 -16.60 2.35 2.83
C GLU A 15 -15.48 1.95 3.80
N VAL A 16 -14.95 0.74 3.62
CA VAL A 16 -13.81 0.25 4.41
C VAL A 16 -12.73 1.33 4.36
N THR A 17 -12.18 1.70 5.51
CA THR A 17 -11.13 2.71 5.61
C THR A 17 -9.76 2.05 5.81
N LEU A 18 -8.69 2.83 5.62
CA LEU A 18 -7.34 2.38 5.96
C LEU A 18 -7.22 1.94 7.43
N ASN A 19 -7.90 2.64 8.34
CA ASN A 19 -7.86 2.33 9.76
C ASN A 19 -8.47 0.97 10.05
N ASP A 20 -9.62 0.65 9.42
CA ASP A 20 -10.26 -0.66 9.55
C ASP A 20 -9.35 -1.78 9.09
N CYS A 21 -8.58 -1.56 8.01
CA CYS A 21 -7.57 -2.50 7.57
C CYS A 21 -6.44 -2.64 8.60
N LEU A 22 -5.92 -1.54 9.15
CA LEU A 22 -4.77 -1.57 10.07
C LEU A 22 -5.09 -2.24 11.41
N GLU A 23 -6.31 -2.09 11.92
CA GLU A 23 -6.74 -2.70 13.19
C GLU A 23 -6.77 -4.24 13.14
N LYS A 24 -6.89 -4.83 11.95
CA LYS A 24 -6.90 -6.30 11.77
C LYS A 24 -5.53 -6.95 12.00
N TYR A 25 -4.43 -6.21 11.90
CA TYR A 25 -3.08 -6.77 11.88
C TYR A 25 -2.27 -6.39 13.12
N HIS A 26 -1.55 -7.36 13.68
CA HIS A 26 -0.87 -7.22 14.97
C HIS A 26 0.58 -6.76 14.82
N ASN A 27 1.26 -7.19 13.75
CA ASN A 27 2.67 -6.90 13.56
C ASN A 27 2.87 -5.52 12.97
N ARG A 28 3.66 -4.71 13.67
CA ARG A 28 3.95 -3.34 13.26
C ARG A 28 4.53 -3.25 11.85
N VAL A 29 5.42 -4.16 11.48
CA VAL A 29 6.04 -4.15 10.14
C VAL A 29 5.04 -4.45 9.01
N VAL A 30 3.99 -5.24 9.30
CA VAL A 30 2.93 -5.54 8.35
C VAL A 30 1.95 -4.37 8.26
N ARG A 31 1.63 -3.73 9.40
CA ARG A 31 0.89 -2.45 9.41
C ARG A 31 1.62 -1.35 8.63
N ASP A 32 2.93 -1.23 8.80
CA ASP A 32 3.76 -0.30 8.03
C ASP A 32 3.64 -0.60 6.53
N LEU A 33 3.71 -1.88 6.11
CA LEU A 33 3.51 -2.28 4.71
C LEU A 33 2.12 -1.91 4.18
N ILE A 34 1.05 -2.18 4.93
CA ILE A 34 -0.32 -1.83 4.54
C ILE A 34 -0.47 -0.33 4.38
N TRP A 35 0.06 0.44 5.33
CA TRP A 35 0.09 1.89 5.23
C TRP A 35 0.86 2.34 3.98
N CYS A 36 1.97 1.68 3.62
CA CYS A 36 2.69 2.00 2.38
C CYS A 36 1.84 1.80 1.13
N ILE A 37 1.11 0.69 1.06
CA ILE A 37 0.31 0.31 -0.11
C ILE A 37 -0.89 1.24 -0.30
N ALA A 38 -1.58 1.56 0.80
CA ALA A 38 -2.84 2.26 0.81
C ALA A 38 -2.73 3.78 1.06
N SER A 39 -1.55 4.31 1.37
CA SER A 39 -1.37 5.75 1.62
C SER A 39 -1.17 6.54 0.31
N PRO A 40 -2.10 7.44 -0.04
CA PRO A 40 -1.98 8.28 -1.25
C PRO A 40 -0.83 9.30 -1.13
N THR A 41 -0.51 9.73 0.10
CA THR A 41 0.47 10.80 0.35
C THR A 41 1.90 10.39 0.03
N ILE A 42 2.20 9.09 -0.02
CA ILE A 42 3.51 8.58 -0.48
C ILE A 42 3.65 8.74 -1.99
N MET A 43 2.55 8.63 -2.75
CA MET A 43 2.57 8.73 -4.21
C MET A 43 2.31 10.13 -4.76
N ALA A 44 1.83 11.05 -3.92
CA ALA A 44 1.54 12.43 -4.29
C ALA A 44 2.82 13.26 -4.47
N VAL A 45 3.62 12.92 -5.49
CA VAL A 45 4.73 13.74 -5.99
C VAL A 45 4.14 14.72 -7.01
N ASP A 46 3.85 15.93 -6.54
CA ASP A 46 3.62 17.17 -7.27
C ASP A 46 3.16 17.02 -8.74
N ARG A 47 1.83 17.14 -8.99
CA ARG A 47 1.09 17.39 -10.26
C ARG A 47 1.48 16.64 -11.56
N ILE A 48 2.58 15.90 -11.57
CA ILE A 48 3.21 15.27 -12.73
C ILE A 48 2.91 13.78 -12.71
N CYS A 49 2.82 13.18 -11.52
CA CYS A 49 2.43 11.79 -11.33
C CYS A 49 0.94 11.70 -10.99
N ARG A 50 0.15 11.00 -11.83
CA ARG A 50 -1.19 10.57 -11.42
C ARG A 50 -1.03 9.43 -10.43
N HIS A 51 -1.40 9.64 -9.18
CA HIS A 51 -1.57 8.52 -8.25
C HIS A 51 -2.88 7.79 -8.57
N PRO A 52 -2.98 6.48 -8.30
CA PRO A 52 -4.25 5.77 -8.31
C PRO A 52 -5.26 6.46 -7.38
N GLU A 53 -6.56 6.31 -7.68
CA GLU A 53 -7.61 6.74 -6.74
C GLU A 53 -7.45 6.01 -5.40
N ASP A 54 -7.74 6.69 -4.28
CA ASP A 54 -7.57 6.14 -2.93
C ASP A 54 -8.31 4.80 -2.77
N SER A 55 -9.49 4.69 -3.39
CA SER A 55 -10.29 3.48 -3.48
C SER A 55 -9.56 2.31 -4.18
N LEU A 56 -8.75 2.60 -5.22
CA LEU A 56 -7.97 1.60 -5.95
C LEU A 56 -6.78 1.10 -5.11
N LEU A 57 -6.12 1.98 -4.36
CA LEU A 57 -5.03 1.60 -3.46
C LEU A 57 -5.54 0.71 -2.32
N LEU A 58 -6.68 1.07 -1.72
CA LEU A 58 -7.29 0.28 -0.67
C LEU A 58 -7.80 -1.08 -1.19
N ASN A 59 -8.35 -1.11 -2.41
CA ASN A 59 -8.78 -2.36 -3.04
C ASN A 59 -7.60 -3.34 -3.23
N TRP A 60 -6.37 -2.87 -3.47
CA TRP A 60 -5.20 -3.76 -3.49
C TRP A 60 -4.94 -4.43 -2.14
N VAL A 61 -5.15 -3.73 -1.03
CA VAL A 61 -5.03 -4.30 0.32
C VAL A 61 -6.14 -5.32 0.57
N ILE A 62 -7.38 -5.00 0.19
CA ILE A 62 -8.53 -5.90 0.34
C ILE A 62 -8.33 -7.19 -0.46
N GLN A 63 -7.92 -7.09 -1.73
CA GLN A 63 -7.64 -8.26 -2.58
C GLN A 63 -6.46 -9.12 -2.08
N ALA A 64 -5.64 -8.56 -1.20
CA ALA A 64 -4.45 -9.20 -0.65
C ALA A 64 -4.65 -9.76 0.76
N GLU A 65 -5.87 -9.68 1.32
CA GLU A 65 -6.15 -9.98 2.74
C GLU A 65 -5.57 -11.33 3.18
N GLU A 66 -5.79 -12.41 2.41
CA GLU A 66 -5.23 -13.74 2.76
C GLU A 66 -3.70 -13.76 2.84
N LYS A 67 -3.02 -13.06 1.92
CA LYS A 67 -1.55 -13.00 1.91
C LYS A 67 -1.03 -12.15 3.06
N LEU A 68 -1.68 -11.02 3.33
CA LEU A 68 -1.33 -10.13 4.43
C LEU A 68 -1.57 -10.80 5.78
N ALA A 69 -2.64 -11.59 5.93
CA ALA A 69 -2.92 -12.34 7.15
C ALA A 69 -1.82 -13.38 7.43
N ARG A 70 -1.43 -14.17 6.41
CA ARG A 70 -0.31 -15.12 6.54
C ARG A 70 1.03 -14.43 6.85
N LEU A 71 1.25 -13.24 6.28
CA LEU A 71 2.44 -12.45 6.55
C LEU A 71 2.42 -11.85 7.96
N ASP A 72 1.24 -11.52 8.50
CA ASP A 72 1.09 -11.10 9.89
C ASP A 72 1.33 -12.25 10.86
N GLU A 73 0.87 -13.46 10.55
CA GLU A 73 1.20 -14.64 11.35
C GLU A 73 2.71 -14.93 11.37
N ASN A 74 3.41 -14.70 10.25
CA ASN A 74 4.86 -14.89 10.13
C ASN A 74 5.52 -13.72 9.38
N PRO A 75 5.95 -12.65 10.08
CA PRO A 75 6.51 -11.45 9.45
C PRO A 75 7.98 -11.60 9.04
N LEU A 76 8.62 -12.73 9.33
CA LEU A 76 10.05 -12.95 9.06
C LEU A 76 10.46 -12.70 7.61
N PRO A 77 9.71 -13.10 6.57
CA PRO A 77 10.07 -12.83 5.18
C PRO A 77 10.19 -11.33 4.90
N LEU A 78 9.22 -10.54 5.40
CA LEU A 78 9.23 -9.08 5.25
C LEU A 78 10.38 -8.45 6.05
N ILE A 79 10.55 -8.83 7.32
CA ILE A 79 11.64 -8.31 8.16
C ILE A 79 13.01 -8.58 7.51
N ASN A 80 13.23 -9.81 7.04
CA ASN A 80 14.48 -10.20 6.37
C ASN A 80 14.68 -9.52 5.02
N PHE A 81 13.62 -9.07 4.36
CA PHE A 81 13.72 -8.34 3.10
C PHE A 81 14.07 -6.87 3.33
N ILE A 82 13.45 -6.24 4.34
CA ILE A 82 13.70 -4.85 4.71
C ILE A 82 15.09 -4.69 5.34
N SER A 83 15.54 -5.62 6.18
CA SER A 83 16.83 -5.53 6.90
C SER A 83 18.07 -5.59 6.02
N ARG A 84 17.93 -5.91 4.72
CA ARG A 84 19.03 -5.94 3.75
C ARG A 84 19.48 -4.56 3.30
N THR A 85 18.75 -3.49 3.63
CA THR A 85 19.14 -2.13 3.28
C THR A 85 20.28 -1.64 4.18
N LYS A 86 21.26 -0.95 3.60
CA LYS A 86 22.41 -0.40 4.34
C LYS A 86 22.14 0.98 4.96
N THR A 87 20.98 1.57 4.66
CA THR A 87 20.64 2.92 5.09
C THR A 87 19.37 2.91 5.95
N ASN A 88 19.29 3.91 6.83
CA ASN A 88 18.12 4.22 7.64
C ASN A 88 17.34 5.42 7.06
N ARG A 89 17.56 5.80 5.80
CA ARG A 89 16.83 6.90 5.18
C ARG A 89 15.37 6.49 5.05
N LEU A 90 14.49 7.38 5.49
CA LEU A 90 13.05 7.08 5.57
C LEU A 90 12.46 6.78 4.17
N GLY A 91 12.89 7.51 3.14
CA GLY A 91 12.47 7.28 1.75
C GLY A 91 12.83 5.88 1.25
N GLU A 92 14.09 5.46 1.42
CA GLU A 92 14.54 4.13 0.99
C GLU A 92 13.81 2.99 1.72
N LYS A 93 13.46 3.19 3.00
CA LYS A 93 12.67 2.21 3.75
C LYS A 93 11.28 2.03 3.11
N PHE A 94 10.64 3.11 2.67
CA PHE A 94 9.35 3.05 1.97
C PHE A 94 9.44 2.39 0.60
N GLU A 95 10.46 2.71 -0.19
CA GLU A 95 10.72 2.04 -1.47
C GLU A 95 10.90 0.53 -1.31
N ARG A 96 11.54 0.11 -0.21
CA ARG A 96 11.74 -1.31 0.09
C ARG A 96 10.44 -2.05 0.40
N PHE A 97 9.49 -1.41 1.09
CA PHE A 97 8.15 -1.99 1.27
C PHE A 97 7.43 -2.17 -0.07
N TRP A 98 7.51 -1.18 -0.96
CA TRP A 98 6.94 -1.27 -2.31
C TRP A 98 7.60 -2.37 -3.14
N HIS A 99 8.93 -2.49 -3.08
CA HIS A 99 9.64 -3.57 -3.76
C HIS A 99 9.15 -4.94 -3.27
N PHE A 100 9.09 -5.15 -1.95
CA PHE A 100 8.57 -6.40 -1.38
C PHE A 100 7.15 -6.68 -1.90
N TRP A 101 6.25 -5.71 -1.78
CA TRP A 101 4.86 -5.84 -2.21
C TRP A 101 4.72 -6.23 -3.68
N LEU A 102 5.43 -5.52 -4.56
CA LEU A 102 5.40 -5.75 -6.00
C LEU A 102 6.01 -7.10 -6.39
N SER A 103 7.00 -7.60 -5.63
CA SER A 103 7.55 -8.94 -5.85
C SER A 103 6.59 -10.07 -5.46
N GLU A 104 5.67 -9.83 -4.52
CA GLU A 104 4.66 -10.81 -4.09
C GLU A 104 3.36 -10.77 -4.94
N CYS A 105 3.24 -9.77 -5.80
CA CYS A 105 2.11 -9.65 -6.73
C CYS A 105 2.23 -10.68 -7.87
N GLN A 106 1.24 -11.58 -7.98
CA GLN A 106 1.20 -12.54 -9.08
C GLN A 106 1.11 -11.85 -10.44
N GLY A 107 1.84 -12.38 -11.42
CA GLY A 107 1.85 -11.85 -12.79
C GLY A 107 2.60 -10.52 -12.96
N LYS A 108 3.21 -9.98 -11.90
CA LYS A 108 4.04 -8.78 -11.95
C LYS A 108 5.51 -9.13 -11.75
N LYS A 109 6.38 -8.38 -12.42
CA LYS A 109 7.84 -8.47 -12.24
C LYS A 109 8.38 -7.07 -12.03
N VAL A 110 9.18 -6.89 -10.97
CA VAL A 110 9.94 -5.66 -10.75
C VAL A 110 11.01 -5.57 -11.85
N VAL A 111 10.92 -4.55 -12.70
CA VAL A 111 11.88 -4.32 -13.81
C VAL A 111 13.01 -3.37 -13.43
N ALA A 112 12.80 -2.53 -12.42
CA ALA A 112 13.80 -1.66 -11.81
C ALA A 112 13.37 -1.34 -10.36
N ALA A 113 14.35 -1.14 -9.48
CA ALA A 113 14.19 -0.63 -8.13
C ALA A 113 15.38 0.29 -7.83
N ASP A 114 15.21 1.23 -6.89
CA ASP A 114 16.25 2.19 -6.47
C ASP A 114 16.84 3.00 -7.65
N TYR A 115 16.03 3.23 -8.70
CA TYR A 115 16.48 3.87 -9.93
C TYR A 115 16.38 5.39 -9.84
N GLN A 116 17.53 6.07 -9.90
CA GLN A 116 17.60 7.52 -9.91
C GLN A 116 16.97 8.07 -11.20
N VAL A 117 15.82 8.73 -11.08
CA VAL A 117 15.17 9.37 -12.22
C VAL A 117 15.75 10.77 -12.40
N GLN A 118 16.47 11.00 -13.50
CA GLN A 118 16.97 12.32 -13.86
C GLN A 118 16.00 13.01 -14.82
N LEU A 119 15.54 14.20 -14.45
CA LEU A 119 14.63 15.02 -15.23
C LEU A 119 15.28 16.36 -15.55
N LYS A 120 15.87 16.47 -16.74
CA LYS A 120 16.66 17.63 -17.22
C LYS A 120 17.70 18.10 -16.20
N ASP A 121 17.31 19.01 -15.30
CA ASP A 121 18.19 19.67 -14.32
C ASP A 121 17.94 19.21 -12.88
N ARG A 122 17.04 18.25 -12.65
CA ARG A 122 16.72 17.72 -11.31
C ARG A 122 16.81 16.21 -11.25
N THR A 123 17.29 15.70 -10.12
CA THR A 123 17.09 14.31 -9.73
C THR A 123 15.79 14.19 -8.95
N LEU A 124 14.92 13.26 -9.31
CA LEU A 124 13.80 12.84 -8.49
C LEU A 124 14.26 11.69 -7.60
N GLY A 125 14.07 11.81 -6.29
CA GLY A 125 14.45 10.79 -5.31
C GLY A 125 15.85 10.93 -4.69
N ALA A 126 16.46 12.13 -4.73
CA ALA A 126 17.71 12.44 -4.00
C ALA A 126 17.47 12.96 -2.58
#